data_AF-X1LMH6-F1
#
_entry.id   AF-X1LMH6-F1
#
_cell.length_a   1.000
_cell.length_b   1.000
_cell.length_c   1.000
_cell.angle_alpha   90.00
_cell.angle_beta   90.00
_cell.angle_gamma   90.00
#
_symmetry.space_group_name_H-M   'P 1'
#
loop_
_entity.id
_entity.type
_entity.pdbx_description
1 polymer ?
#
loop_
_entity_poly.entity_id
_entity_poly.type
_entity_poly.pdbx_seq_one_letter_code
_entity_poly.pdbx_strand_id
1 'polypeptide(L)'
;MVKCKDCGQTFGSTQALSSHVRNVHAVGPKTEDQVESDSGILDLKKEVRRAELSSRLERLKASMAGGKTDLLFLELDRLGKEVADLKKSNGELRATIAAFEDKFLDSDAFSNFLGVVGSTLSTHTSAINELTKLVGQSMILEG
;
A
#
# COMPACT_ATOMS: atom_id res chain seq x y z
N MET A 1 -64.11 -30.04 -28.45
CA MET A 1 -63.08 -29.41 -27.60
C MET A 1 -63.37 -29.73 -26.13
N VAL A 2 -62.35 -30.12 -25.35
CA VAL A 2 -62.49 -30.62 -23.96
C VAL A 2 -61.67 -29.73 -23.02
N LYS A 3 -62.25 -29.27 -21.92
CA LYS A 3 -61.61 -28.32 -20.98
C LYS A 3 -61.03 -29.05 -19.76
N CYS A 4 -59.81 -28.68 -19.34
CA CYS A 4 -59.22 -29.14 -18.10
C CYS A 4 -59.94 -28.51 -16.90
N LYS A 5 -60.34 -29.32 -15.92
CA LYS A 5 -61.07 -28.85 -14.74
C LYS A 5 -60.16 -28.10 -13.77
N ASP A 6 -58.87 -28.42 -13.75
CA ASP A 6 -57.92 -27.90 -12.75
C ASP A 6 -57.32 -26.55 -13.15
N CYS A 7 -57.07 -26.31 -14.44
CA CYS A 7 -56.48 -25.05 -14.94
C CYS A 7 -57.34 -24.31 -15.97
N GLY A 8 -58.46 -24.90 -16.41
CA GLY A 8 -59.38 -24.26 -17.35
C GLY A 8 -58.90 -24.19 -18.82
N GLN A 9 -57.76 -24.79 -19.18
CA GLN A 9 -57.30 -24.83 -20.57
C GLN A 9 -58.17 -25.73 -21.44
N THR A 10 -58.33 -25.37 -22.72
CA THR A 10 -59.21 -26.09 -23.66
C THR A 10 -58.38 -26.81 -24.72
N PHE A 11 -58.64 -28.11 -24.91
CA PHE A 11 -57.89 -28.98 -25.80
C PHE A 11 -58.76 -29.50 -26.95
N GLY A 12 -58.13 -29.76 -28.10
CA GLY A 12 -58.80 -30.29 -29.29
C GLY A 12 -59.30 -31.72 -29.15
N SER A 13 -58.68 -32.53 -28.27
CA SER A 13 -59.01 -33.94 -28.06
C SER A 13 -58.86 -34.38 -26.60
N THR A 14 -59.55 -35.46 -26.23
CA THR A 14 -59.47 -36.06 -24.88
C THR A 14 -58.07 -36.60 -24.57
N GLN A 15 -57.34 -37.05 -25.59
CA GLN A 15 -55.99 -37.59 -25.43
C GLN A 15 -54.97 -36.49 -25.10
N ALA A 16 -55.10 -35.32 -25.74
CA ALA A 16 -54.30 -34.14 -25.41
C ALA A 16 -54.58 -33.66 -23.98
N LEU A 17 -55.85 -33.65 -23.57
CA LEU A 17 -56.21 -33.33 -22.18
C LEU A 17 -55.64 -34.36 -21.18
N SER A 18 -55.71 -35.66 -21.49
CA SER A 18 -55.20 -36.71 -20.61
C SER A 18 -53.68 -36.61 -20.42
N SER A 19 -52.93 -36.32 -21.49
CA SER A 19 -51.49 -36.06 -21.39
C SER A 19 -51.17 -34.78 -20.63
N HIS A 20 -51.97 -33.73 -20.81
CA HIS A 20 -51.82 -32.48 -20.07
C HIS A 20 -52.03 -32.69 -18.57
N VAL A 21 -53.11 -33.36 -18.17
CA VAL A 21 -53.37 -33.69 -16.76
C VAL A 21 -52.23 -34.54 -16.21
N ARG A 22 -51.71 -35.51 -16.98
CA ARG A 22 -50.58 -36.33 -16.53
C ARG A 22 -49.28 -35.54 -16.34
N ASN A 23 -48.98 -34.55 -17.16
CA ASN A 23 -47.68 -33.88 -17.11
C ASN A 23 -47.70 -32.61 -16.25
N VAL A 24 -48.85 -31.95 -16.17
CA VAL A 24 -49.02 -30.65 -15.49
C VAL A 24 -49.71 -30.81 -14.14
N HIS A 25 -50.60 -31.80 -14.01
CA HIS A 25 -51.41 -32.01 -12.81
C HIS A 25 -51.19 -33.37 -12.15
N ALA A 26 -50.35 -34.26 -12.69
CA ALA A 26 -50.00 -35.49 -11.97
C ALA A 26 -49.01 -35.17 -10.87
N VAL A 27 -49.56 -34.69 -9.76
CA VAL A 27 -49.14 -35.18 -8.48
C VAL A 27 -49.91 -36.48 -8.24
N GLY A 28 -49.52 -37.54 -8.96
CA GLY A 28 -49.87 -38.89 -8.53
C GLY A 28 -49.21 -39.15 -7.16
N PRO A 29 -49.79 -40.01 -6.31
CA PRO A 29 -49.25 -40.25 -4.97
C PRO A 29 -47.80 -40.72 -5.13
N LYS A 30 -46.85 -39.88 -4.71
CA LYS A 30 -45.46 -40.29 -4.62
C LYS A 30 -45.46 -41.43 -3.61
N THR A 31 -45.12 -42.63 -4.06
CA THR A 31 -44.70 -43.69 -3.15
C THR A 31 -43.56 -43.12 -2.31
N GLU A 32 -43.72 -43.20 -1.00
CA GLU A 32 -42.95 -42.50 0.03
C GLU A 32 -41.42 -42.70 -0.11
N ASP A 33 -41.01 -43.79 -0.77
CA ASP A 33 -39.61 -44.16 -1.02
C ASP A 33 -38.77 -43.18 -1.86
N GLN A 34 -39.39 -42.33 -2.72
CA GLN A 34 -38.61 -41.37 -3.54
C GLN A 34 -38.42 -39.99 -2.89
N VAL A 35 -39.17 -39.68 -1.84
CA VAL A 35 -39.05 -38.38 -1.13
C VAL A 35 -37.97 -38.45 -0.05
N GLU A 36 -37.76 -39.61 0.57
CA GLU A 36 -36.69 -39.83 1.55
C GLU A 36 -35.30 -39.79 0.91
N SER A 37 -35.14 -40.31 -0.32
CA SER A 37 -33.85 -40.32 -1.03
C SER A 37 -33.38 -38.90 -1.40
N ASP A 38 -34.27 -38.06 -1.92
CA ASP A 38 -33.95 -36.67 -2.29
C ASP A 38 -33.74 -35.76 -1.06
N SER A 39 -34.49 -36.00 0.03
CA SER A 39 -34.27 -35.31 1.31
C SER A 39 -32.93 -35.70 1.94
N GLY A 40 -32.60 -37.00 1.93
CA GLY A 40 -31.34 -37.52 2.43
C GLY A 40 -30.13 -36.97 1.67
N ILE A 41 -30.21 -36.84 0.34
CA ILE A 41 -29.16 -36.23 -0.49
C ILE A 41 -29.01 -34.73 -0.17
N LEU A 42 -30.11 -34.01 0.05
CA LEU A 42 -30.09 -32.59 0.40
C LEU A 42 -29.41 -32.37 1.76
N ASP A 43 -29.69 -33.23 2.74
CA ASP A 43 -29.10 -33.13 4.08
C ASP A 43 -27.62 -33.55 4.08
N LEU A 44 -27.24 -34.58 3.32
CA LEU A 44 -25.83 -34.90 3.08
C LEU A 44 -25.07 -33.72 2.45
N LYS A 45 -25.66 -33.02 1.47
CA LYS A 45 -25.02 -31.86 0.83
C LYS A 45 -24.81 -30.70 1.80
N LYS A 46 -25.74 -30.49 2.74
CA LYS A 46 -25.58 -29.50 3.82
C LYS A 46 -24.49 -29.91 4.80
N GLU A 47 -24.43 -31.18 5.19
CA GLU A 47 -23.39 -31.70 6.07
C GLU A 47 -22.00 -31.64 5.45
N VAL A 48 -21.84 -32.05 4.19
CA VAL A 48 -20.59 -31.93 3.44
C VAL A 48 -20.15 -30.47 3.35
N ARG A 49 -21.07 -29.55 3.03
CA ARG A 49 -20.77 -28.11 2.98
C ARG A 49 -20.34 -27.59 4.37
N ARG A 50 -21.00 -28.02 5.44
CA ARG A 50 -20.65 -27.64 6.82
C ARG A 50 -19.28 -28.18 7.22
N ALA A 51 -18.98 -29.44 6.89
CA ALA A 51 -17.69 -30.08 7.14
C ALA A 51 -16.55 -29.44 6.31
N GLU A 52 -16.83 -29.02 5.08
CA GLU A 52 -15.85 -28.30 4.27
C GLU A 52 -15.56 -26.90 4.84
N LEU A 53 -16.61 -26.18 5.25
CA LEU A 53 -16.46 -24.87 5.91
C LEU A 53 -15.69 -24.97 7.23
N SER A 54 -15.95 -25.99 8.05
CA SER A 54 -15.21 -26.19 9.29
C SER A 54 -13.74 -26.55 9.02
N SER A 55 -13.46 -27.40 8.02
CA SER A 55 -12.10 -27.71 7.58
C SER A 55 -11.35 -26.48 7.06
N ARG A 56 -12.03 -25.59 6.32
CA ARG A 56 -11.44 -24.32 5.86
C ARG A 56 -11.16 -23.37 7.02
N LEU A 57 -12.07 -23.27 7.98
CA LEU A 57 -11.88 -22.47 9.20
C LEU A 57 -10.69 -22.96 10.02
N GLU A 58 -10.56 -24.27 10.23
CA GLU A 58 -9.42 -24.83 10.96
C GLU A 58 -8.09 -24.61 10.21
N ARG A 59 -8.06 -24.74 8.88
CA ARG A 59 -6.88 -24.39 8.08
C ARG A 59 -6.51 -22.91 8.20
N LEU A 60 -7.50 -22.01 8.19
CA LEU A 60 -7.27 -20.57 8.39
C LEU A 60 -6.75 -20.26 9.79
N LYS A 61 -7.35 -20.86 10.83
CA LYS A 61 -6.87 -20.72 12.21
C LYS A 61 -5.44 -21.22 12.37
N ALA A 62 -5.10 -22.39 11.82
CA ALA A 62 -3.75 -22.92 11.85
C ALA A 62 -2.75 -22.01 11.09
N SER A 63 -3.17 -21.43 9.96
CA SER A 63 -2.36 -20.47 9.21
C SER A 63 -2.14 -19.15 9.97
N MET A 64 -3.12 -18.69 10.75
CA MET A 64 -2.98 -17.50 11.61
C MET A 64 -2.19 -17.81 12.88
N ALA A 65 -2.35 -19.01 13.45
CA ALA A 65 -1.60 -19.49 14.60
C ALA A 65 -0.11 -19.74 14.30
N GLY A 66 0.26 -19.84 13.02
CA GLY A 66 1.65 -20.02 12.56
C GLY A 66 2.58 -18.83 12.83
N GLY A 67 2.21 -17.88 13.70
CA GLY A 67 3.06 -16.83 14.25
C GLY A 67 3.56 -15.78 13.25
N LYS A 68 3.25 -15.91 11.95
CA LYS A 68 3.74 -14.99 10.92
C LYS A 68 3.22 -13.57 11.14
N THR A 69 1.99 -13.41 11.59
CA THR A 69 1.43 -12.10 11.97
C THR A 69 2.14 -11.54 13.20
N ASP A 70 2.40 -12.37 14.20
CA ASP A 70 3.08 -11.96 15.43
C ASP A 70 4.54 -11.54 15.16
N LEU A 71 5.23 -12.26 14.28
CA LEU A 71 6.57 -11.89 13.80
C LEU A 71 6.56 -10.56 13.05
N LEU A 72 5.54 -10.29 12.23
CA LEU A 72 5.40 -9.00 11.55
C LEU A 72 5.16 -7.86 12.55
N PHE A 73 4.36 -8.08 13.59
CA PHE A 73 4.16 -7.08 14.65
C PHE A 73 5.44 -6.80 15.45
N LEU A 74 6.22 -7.83 15.75
CA LEU A 74 7.53 -7.68 16.41
C LEU A 74 8.52 -6.90 15.56
N GLU A 75 8.58 -7.18 14.24
CA GLU A 75 9.44 -6.43 13.32
C GLU A 75 8.98 -4.98 13.16
N LEU A 76 7.66 -4.73 13.15
CA LEU A 76 7.08 -3.38 13.17
C LEU A 76 7.46 -2.60 14.44
N ASP A 77 7.40 -3.24 15.61
CA ASP A 77 7.82 -2.62 16.89
C ASP A 77 9.32 -2.29 16.90
N ARG A 78 10.14 -3.22 16.40
CA ARG A 78 11.59 -3.02 16.25
C ARG A 78 11.90 -1.85 15.31
N LEU A 79 11.30 -1.83 14.12
CA LEU A 79 11.48 -0.75 13.15
C LEU A 79 11.00 0.59 13.73
N GLY A 80 9.92 0.59 14.51
CA GLY A 80 9.45 1.77 15.22
C GLY A 80 10.47 2.34 16.20
N LYS A 81 11.16 1.48 16.95
CA LYS A 81 12.27 1.87 17.85
C LYS A 81 13.47 2.41 17.08
N GLU A 82 13.91 1.72 16.03
CA GLU A 82 15.03 2.18 15.19
C GLU A 82 14.75 3.55 14.56
N VAL A 83 13.51 3.81 14.11
CA VAL A 83 13.10 5.13 13.60
C VAL A 83 13.14 6.22 14.68
N ALA A 84 12.73 5.90 15.91
CA ALA A 84 12.78 6.84 17.03
C ALA A 84 14.23 7.23 17.38
N ASP A 85 15.13 6.25 17.42
CA ASP A 85 16.56 6.45 17.68
C ASP A 85 17.23 7.27 16.57
N LEU A 86 16.95 6.96 15.30
CA LEU A 86 17.43 7.74 14.16
C LEU A 86 16.94 9.19 14.20
N LYS A 87 15.66 9.41 14.57
CA LYS A 87 15.10 10.75 14.71
C LYS A 87 15.80 11.55 15.81
N LYS A 88 16.11 10.90 16.94
CA LYS A 88 16.87 11.50 18.03
C LYS A 88 18.29 11.89 17.59
N SER A 89 19.02 10.95 16.98
CA SER A 89 20.38 11.19 16.48
C SER A 89 20.42 12.32 15.44
N ASN A 90 19.45 12.39 14.54
CA ASN A 90 19.35 13.47 13.56
C ASN A 90 19.10 14.84 14.24
N GLY A 91 18.30 14.88 15.30
CA GLY A 91 18.14 16.07 16.13
C GLY A 91 19.45 16.54 16.78
N GLU A 92 20.23 15.62 17.34
CA GLU A 92 21.54 15.90 17.94
C GLU A 92 22.55 16.39 16.90
N LEU A 93 22.58 15.79 15.70
CA LEU A 93 23.42 16.25 14.60
C LEU A 93 23.05 17.66 14.16
N ARG A 94 21.76 17.97 14.02
CA ARG A 94 21.29 19.31 13.67
C ARG A 94 21.68 20.35 14.71
N ALA A 95 21.55 20.02 15.99
CA ALA A 95 22.00 20.90 17.07
C ALA A 95 23.52 21.12 17.02
N THR A 96 24.28 20.08 16.72
CA THR A 96 25.74 20.16 16.54
C THR A 96 26.12 21.05 15.36
N ILE A 97 25.45 20.89 14.22
CA ILE A 97 25.66 21.73 13.03
C ILE A 97 25.37 23.20 13.36
N ALA A 98 24.22 23.49 13.99
CA ALA A 98 23.87 24.85 14.39
C ALA A 98 24.92 25.46 15.32
N ALA A 99 25.44 24.69 16.27
CA ALA A 99 26.50 25.14 17.17
C ALA A 99 27.83 25.39 16.44
N PHE A 100 28.14 24.62 15.38
CA PHE A 100 29.31 24.88 14.54
C PHE A 100 29.12 26.12 13.67
N GLU A 101 27.95 26.29 13.06
CA GLU A 101 27.63 27.48 12.25
C GLU A 101 27.74 28.76 13.07
N ASP A 102 27.15 28.78 14.27
CA ASP A 102 27.22 29.91 15.21
C ASP A 102 28.68 30.25 15.54
N LYS A 103 29.48 29.26 15.95
CA LYS A 103 30.91 29.43 16.24
C LYS A 103 31.74 29.85 15.03
N PHE A 104 31.35 29.45 13.82
CA PHE A 104 32.08 29.81 12.61
C PHE A 104 31.80 31.26 12.20
N LEU A 105 30.55 31.71 12.37
CA LEU A 105 30.13 33.08 12.09
C LEU A 105 30.64 34.07 13.14
N ASP A 106 30.67 33.68 14.42
CA ASP A 106 31.20 34.49 15.53
C ASP A 106 32.72 34.36 15.73
N SER A 107 33.41 33.58 14.89
CA SER A 107 34.86 33.44 15.02
C SER A 107 35.57 34.73 14.64
N ASP A 108 35.92 35.53 15.66
CA ASP A 108 36.80 36.69 15.55
C ASP A 108 38.09 36.35 14.77
N ALA A 109 38.60 35.12 14.90
CA ALA A 109 39.74 34.65 14.14
C ALA A 109 39.47 34.58 12.63
N PHE A 110 38.27 34.17 12.22
CA PHE A 110 37.88 34.11 10.81
C PHE A 110 37.62 35.51 10.24
N SER A 111 36.95 36.38 11.00
CA SER A 111 36.75 37.79 10.63
C SER A 111 38.09 38.53 10.49
N ASN A 112 39.01 38.31 11.43
CA ASN A 112 40.36 38.89 11.38
C ASN A 112 41.16 38.36 10.18
N PHE A 113 41.07 37.05 9.89
CA PHE A 113 41.71 36.46 8.71
C PHE A 113 41.20 37.09 7.41
N LEU A 114 39.88 37.22 7.25
CA LEU A 114 39.28 37.87 6.08
C LEU A 114 39.70 39.34 5.96
N GLY A 115 39.81 40.06 7.08
CA GLY A 115 40.33 41.43 7.09
C GLY A 115 41.79 41.52 6.60
N VAL A 116 42.66 40.61 7.05
CA VAL A 116 44.05 40.53 6.60
C VAL A 116 44.14 40.17 5.11
N VAL A 117 43.33 39.22 4.64
CA VAL A 117 43.28 38.86 3.21
C VAL A 117 42.78 40.04 2.37
N GLY A 118 41.72 40.72 2.80
CA GLY A 118 41.15 41.87 2.10
C GLY A 118 42.12 43.03 1.99
N SER A 119 42.80 43.37 3.09
CA SER A 119 43.84 44.41 3.08
C SER A 119 44.99 44.04 2.14
N THR A 120 45.49 42.80 2.21
CA THR A 120 46.56 42.31 1.33
C THR A 120 46.17 42.38 -0.15
N LEU A 121 44.94 42.00 -0.50
CA LEU A 121 44.43 42.07 -1.87
C LEU A 121 44.30 43.51 -2.37
N SER A 122 43.87 44.43 -1.51
CA SER A 122 43.84 45.86 -1.83
C SER A 122 45.24 46.39 -2.14
N THR A 123 46.26 46.01 -1.35
CA THR A 123 47.64 46.43 -1.58
C THR A 123 48.18 45.91 -2.90
N HIS A 124 47.91 44.63 -3.23
CA HIS A 124 48.27 44.06 -4.52
C HIS A 124 47.57 44.78 -5.68
N THR A 125 46.29 45.10 -5.55
CA THR A 125 45.53 45.83 -6.58
C THR A 125 46.13 47.21 -6.85
N SER A 126 46.47 47.95 -5.78
CA SER A 126 47.15 49.24 -5.92
C SER A 126 48.53 49.11 -6.59
N ALA A 127 49.32 48.12 -6.21
CA ALA A 127 50.62 47.86 -6.82
C ALA A 127 50.51 47.52 -8.31
N ILE A 128 49.52 46.71 -8.70
CA ILE A 128 49.23 46.38 -10.10
C ILE A 128 48.82 47.63 -10.88
N ASN A 129 48.00 48.50 -10.31
CA ASN A 129 47.62 49.76 -10.97
C ASN A 129 48.82 50.69 -11.20
N GLU A 130 49.71 50.82 -10.22
CA GLU A 130 50.94 51.61 -10.37
C GLU A 130 51.86 51.02 -11.45
N LEU A 131 52.05 49.70 -11.45
CA LEU A 131 52.81 49.02 -12.51
C LEU A 131 52.19 49.24 -13.89
N THR A 132 50.87 49.14 -14.00
CA THR A 132 50.14 49.36 -15.26
C THR A 132 50.35 50.79 -15.77
N LYS A 133 50.32 51.78 -14.86
CA LYS A 133 50.58 53.18 -15.19
C LYS A 133 52.01 53.40 -15.67
N LEU A 134 53.00 52.79 -15.00
CA LEU A 134 54.41 52.88 -15.39
C LEU A 134 54.67 52.25 -16.77
N VAL A 135 54.09 51.08 -17.04
CA VAL A 135 54.17 50.42 -18.35
C VAL A 135 53.51 51.27 -19.44
N GLY A 136 52.34 51.86 -19.15
CA GLY A 136 51.69 52.79 -20.09
C GLY A 136 52.54 54.02 -20.40
N GLN A 137 53.23 54.58 -19.39
CA GLN A 137 54.13 55.71 -19.57
C GLN A 137 55.40 55.34 -20.36
N SER A 138 55.98 54.16 -20.15
CA SER A 138 57.15 53.72 -20.92
C SER A 138 56.82 53.50 -22.39
N MET A 139 55.64 52.94 -22.70
CA MET A 139 55.19 52.75 -24.09
C MET A 139 54.98 54.07 -24.85
N ILE A 140 54.69 55.18 -24.16
CA ILE A 140 54.54 56.51 -24.78
C ILE A 140 55.92 57.16 -25.06
N LEU A 141 56.95 56.80 -24.30
CA LEU A 141 58.31 57.36 -24.44
C LEU A 141 59.16 56.63 -25.49
N GLU A 142 58.80 55.41 -25.87
CA GLU A 142 59.51 54.59 -26.87
C GLU A 142 58.88 54.64 -28.29
N GLY A 143 57.81 55.43 -28.50
CA GLY A 143 57.16 55.64 -29.80
C GLY A 143 57.38 57.04 -30.36
#